data_AF-A0A817W294-F1
#
_entry.id   AF-A0A817W294-F1
#
_cell.length_a   1.000
_cell.length_b   1.000
_cell.length_c   1.000
_cell.angle_alpha   90.00
_cell.angle_beta   90.00
_cell.angle_gamma   90.00
#
_symmetry.space_group_name_H-M   'P 1'
#
loop_
_entity.id
_entity.type
_entity.pdbx_description
1 polymer ?
#
loop_
_entity_poly.entity_id
_entity_poly.type
_entity_poly.pdbx_seq_one_letter_code
_entity_poly.pdbx_strand_id
1 'polypeptide(L)'
;MTNWEYVPQSAFSPYLQAYTVPVNYGECNCGLSFKCTQSSGGMMSGCYPLKSILQTKLYCFYDQNCIDSNGNFTRLNMSTLEKSQFNLNSIIESILNNLMIEEYKSDISYENYFNQCKPSSCSYSYIKTHDITQTTMFLVSLYGGLVLITRCLAVIFAKIYQYRRNQIDPETLQQNI
;
A
#
# COMPACT_ATOMS: atom_id res chain seq x y z
N MET A 1 -5.74 14.46 4.26
CA MET A 1 -5.11 15.62 3.58
C MET A 1 -5.36 15.46 2.09
N THR A 2 -5.92 16.47 1.45
CA THR A 2 -6.21 16.48 0.00
C THR A 2 -5.13 17.29 -0.70
N ASN A 3 -4.79 16.93 -1.94
CA ASN A 3 -3.83 17.69 -2.77
C ASN A 3 -4.39 19.06 -3.24
N TRP A 4 -5.64 19.32 -2.93
CA TRP A 4 -6.40 20.49 -3.38
C TRP A 4 -7.02 21.17 -2.16
N GLU A 5 -6.99 22.50 -2.19
CA GLU A 5 -7.60 23.38 -1.21
C GLU A 5 -8.82 24.08 -1.82
N TYR A 6 -9.87 24.21 -1.01
CA TYR A 6 -11.07 24.94 -1.41
C TYR A 6 -10.83 26.44 -1.21
N VAL A 7 -11.06 27.24 -2.25
CA VAL A 7 -11.00 28.69 -2.15
C VAL A 7 -12.42 29.22 -1.92
N PRO A 8 -12.75 29.73 -0.72
CA PRO A 8 -14.05 30.34 -0.50
C PRO A 8 -14.18 31.59 -1.38
N GLN A 9 -15.21 31.61 -2.21
CA GLN A 9 -15.54 32.79 -3.01
C GLN A 9 -15.90 33.93 -2.05
N SER A 10 -15.15 35.03 -2.09
CA SER A 10 -15.59 36.28 -1.47
C SER A 10 -16.96 36.64 -2.06
N ALA A 11 -17.88 37.03 -1.18
CA ALA A 11 -19.29 37.31 -1.44
C ALA A 11 -19.56 38.02 -2.79
N PHE A 12 -20.71 37.70 -3.40
CA PHE A 12 -21.29 38.26 -4.64
C PHE A 12 -20.93 37.57 -5.98
N SER A 13 -21.26 36.29 -6.13
CA SER A 13 -21.57 35.72 -7.45
C SER A 13 -22.91 34.95 -7.40
N PRO A 14 -23.85 35.19 -8.33
CA PRO A 14 -25.15 34.49 -8.36
C PRO A 14 -25.05 33.02 -8.80
N TYR A 15 -23.85 32.53 -9.10
CA TYR A 15 -23.59 31.13 -9.45
C TYR A 15 -22.67 30.51 -8.40
N LEU A 16 -23.11 29.42 -7.76
CA LEU A 16 -22.33 28.64 -6.82
C LEU A 16 -21.28 27.82 -7.58
N GLN A 17 -20.14 28.45 -7.90
CA GLN A 17 -19.00 27.75 -8.49
C GLN A 17 -17.95 27.56 -7.40
N ALA A 18 -17.80 26.31 -6.97
CA ALA A 18 -16.71 25.91 -6.09
C ALA A 18 -15.42 25.82 -6.91
N TYR A 19 -14.42 26.64 -6.59
CA TYR A 19 -13.09 26.54 -7.18
C TYR A 19 -12.14 25.87 -6.18
N THR A 20 -11.35 24.94 -6.68
CA THR A 20 -10.24 24.34 -5.95
C THR A 20 -8.93 24.75 -6.60
N VAL A 21 -7.91 24.96 -5.77
CA VAL A 21 -6.55 25.22 -6.22
C VAL A 21 -5.63 24.12 -5.68
N PRO A 22 -4.58 23.75 -6.42
CA PRO A 22 -3.64 22.76 -5.93
C PRO A 22 -2.85 23.36 -4.75
N VAL A 23 -2.65 22.55 -3.71
CA VAL A 23 -1.75 22.90 -2.61
C VAL A 23 -0.32 22.94 -3.14
N ASN A 24 0.45 23.95 -2.74
CA ASN A 24 1.85 24.10 -3.15
C ASN A 24 2.77 24.17 -1.91
N TYR A 25 3.87 23.42 -1.96
CA TYR A 25 4.95 23.45 -0.96
C TYR A 25 6.22 24.00 -1.61
N GLY A 26 6.41 25.33 -1.59
CA GLY A 26 7.50 25.96 -2.33
C GLY A 26 7.36 25.74 -3.85
N GLU A 27 8.34 25.09 -4.48
CA GLU A 27 8.29 24.73 -5.90
C GLU A 27 7.44 23.48 -6.19
N CYS A 28 6.96 22.81 -5.15
CA CYS A 28 6.24 21.55 -5.26
C CYS A 28 4.73 21.74 -5.42
N ASN A 29 4.18 21.39 -6.59
CA ASN A 29 2.74 21.50 -6.88
C ASN A 29 2.01 20.15 -6.81
N CYS A 30 1.04 20.04 -5.90
CA CYS A 30 0.32 18.79 -5.63
C CYS A 30 -0.72 18.40 -6.66
N GLY A 31 -1.13 19.33 -7.52
CA GLY A 31 -1.96 19.05 -8.69
C GLY A 31 -1.17 18.42 -9.84
N LEU A 32 0.12 18.74 -9.96
CA LEU A 32 1.02 18.19 -10.99
C LEU A 32 1.62 16.85 -10.58
N SER A 33 2.06 16.71 -9.33
CA SER A 33 2.64 15.46 -8.82
C SER A 33 2.29 15.24 -7.35
N PHE A 34 1.53 14.19 -7.08
CA PHE A 34 1.15 13.82 -5.72
C PHE A 34 2.32 13.29 -4.88
N LYS A 35 3.44 12.88 -5.51
CA LYS A 35 4.64 12.36 -4.82
C LYS A 35 5.68 13.43 -4.54
N CYS A 36 5.45 14.64 -5.02
CA CYS A 36 6.42 15.71 -4.92
C CYS A 36 6.66 16.10 -3.46
N THR A 37 7.93 16.40 -3.16
CA THR A 37 8.42 16.83 -1.85
C THR A 37 9.43 17.95 -2.01
N GLN A 38 9.53 18.80 -1.00
CA GLN A 38 10.40 19.96 -0.93
C GLN A 38 11.03 20.04 0.46
N SER A 39 12.32 20.38 0.51
CA SER A 39 13.01 20.63 1.78
C SER A 39 12.56 21.97 2.37
N SER A 40 12.11 21.95 3.62
CA SER A 40 11.79 23.13 4.41
C SER A 40 12.43 22.99 5.78
N GLY A 41 13.46 23.79 6.07
CA GLY A 41 14.15 23.76 7.37
C GLY A 41 14.89 22.44 7.67
N GLY A 42 15.10 21.58 6.67
CA GLY A 42 15.74 20.27 6.83
C GLY A 42 14.75 19.09 6.91
N MET A 43 13.48 19.35 7.23
CA MET A 43 12.40 18.37 7.08
C MET A 43 11.88 18.40 5.66
N MET A 44 11.58 17.24 5.09
CA MET A 44 10.88 17.20 3.80
C MET A 44 9.39 17.40 4.07
N SER A 45 8.79 18.29 3.29
CA SER A 45 7.35 18.57 3.27
C SER A 45 6.83 18.34 1.86
N GLY A 46 5.56 18.00 1.71
CA GLY A 46 5.04 17.67 0.39
C GLY A 46 3.61 17.18 0.42
N CYS A 47 3.13 16.86 -0.77
CA CYS A 47 1.73 16.53 -1.03
C CYS A 47 1.28 15.27 -0.31
N TYR A 48 2.19 14.31 -0.18
CA TYR A 48 1.97 13.08 0.57
C TYR A 48 2.83 13.10 1.84
N PRO A 49 2.21 13.26 3.04
CA PRO A 49 2.95 13.40 4.30
C PRO A 49 3.86 12.20 4.57
N LEU A 50 3.39 10.99 4.27
CA LEU A 50 4.20 9.78 4.46
C LEU A 50 5.45 9.81 3.57
N LYS A 51 5.35 10.19 2.29
CA LYS A 51 6.55 10.28 1.43
C LYS A 51 7.53 11.35 1.92
N SER A 52 6.99 12.44 2.43
CA SER A 52 7.76 13.53 3.01
C SER A 52 8.53 13.06 4.26
N ILE A 53 7.87 12.35 5.18
CA ILE A 53 8.53 11.75 6.35
C ILE A 53 9.60 10.74 5.93
N LEU A 54 9.29 9.85 4.98
CA LEU A 54 10.23 8.84 4.48
C LEU A 54 11.51 9.45 3.89
N GLN A 55 11.38 10.58 3.19
CA GLN A 55 12.52 11.27 2.59
C GLN A 55 13.24 12.23 3.55
N THR A 56 12.69 12.47 4.73
CA THR A 56 13.35 13.27 5.76
C THR A 56 14.54 12.49 6.32
N LYS A 57 15.62 13.21 6.64
CA LYS A 57 16.80 12.62 7.28
C LYS A 57 16.58 12.48 8.78
N LEU A 58 17.12 11.42 9.37
CA LEU A 58 16.92 11.08 10.79
C LEU A 58 17.36 12.21 11.74
N TYR A 59 18.46 12.91 11.43
CA TYR A 59 18.97 14.00 12.28
C TYR A 59 17.93 15.10 12.53
N CYS A 60 17.00 15.30 11.59
CA CYS A 60 15.96 16.31 11.71
C CYS A 60 15.08 16.10 12.94
N PHE A 61 14.86 14.84 13.35
CA PHE A 61 14.07 14.51 14.55
C PHE A 61 14.82 14.80 15.87
N TYR A 62 16.10 15.15 15.81
CA TYR A 62 16.94 15.47 16.96
C TYR A 62 17.39 16.93 16.97
N ASP A 63 17.12 17.70 15.92
CA ASP A 63 17.39 19.13 15.83
C ASP A 63 16.08 19.93 15.86
N GLN A 64 15.93 20.81 16.85
CA GLN A 64 14.71 21.62 17.00
C GLN A 64 14.52 22.60 15.86
N ASN A 65 15.60 23.11 15.27
CA ASN A 65 15.49 24.01 14.13
C ASN A 65 14.84 23.32 12.92
N CYS A 66 14.88 21.99 12.89
CA CYS A 66 14.34 21.18 11.81
C CYS A 66 12.88 20.78 12.03
N ILE A 67 12.50 20.45 13.28
CA ILE A 67 11.11 20.08 13.63
C ILE A 67 10.22 21.32 13.71
N ASP A 68 10.67 22.34 14.44
CA ASP A 68 9.88 23.53 14.71
C ASP A 68 10.76 24.71 15.11
N SER A 69 10.82 25.70 14.22
CA SER A 69 11.46 26.98 14.47
C SER A 69 10.88 27.71 15.69
N ASN A 70 9.63 27.41 16.06
CA ASN A 70 8.91 28.07 17.15
C ASN A 70 9.10 27.34 18.50
N GLY A 71 9.77 26.18 18.51
CA GLY A 71 10.19 25.49 19.73
C GLY A 71 9.08 24.80 20.54
N ASN A 72 7.89 24.56 19.97
CA ASN A 72 6.80 23.87 20.66
C ASN A 72 7.09 22.38 20.88
N PHE A 73 7.98 21.79 20.06
CA PHE A 73 8.37 20.40 20.18
C PHE A 73 9.65 20.24 21.00
N THR A 74 9.63 19.29 21.93
CA THR A 74 10.78 18.92 22.75
C THR A 74 11.82 18.18 21.89
N ARG A 75 13.09 18.59 21.96
CA ARG A 75 14.19 17.86 21.33
C ARG A 75 14.28 16.45 21.91
N LEU A 76 14.46 15.46 21.05
CA LEU A 76 14.90 14.14 21.47
C LEU A 76 16.39 14.20 21.83
N ASN A 77 16.79 13.48 22.87
CA ASN A 77 18.20 13.45 23.27
C ASN A 77 19.00 12.57 22.30
N MET A 78 20.08 13.13 21.75
CA MET A 78 20.95 12.45 20.78
C MET A 78 21.78 11.32 21.41
N SER A 79 21.94 11.32 22.73
CA SER A 79 22.81 10.37 23.45
C SER A 79 22.42 8.90 23.26
N THR A 80 21.16 8.61 22.88
CA THR A 80 20.71 7.25 22.58
C THR A 80 21.14 6.72 21.21
N LEU A 81 21.63 7.57 20.29
CA LEU A 81 22.04 7.15 18.94
C LEU A 81 23.53 6.88 18.78
N GLU A 82 24.37 7.18 19.77
CA GLU A 82 25.80 6.88 19.69
C GLU A 82 26.10 5.39 19.51
N LYS A 83 25.15 4.52 19.90
CA LYS A 83 25.23 3.06 19.74
C LYS A 83 24.31 2.52 18.65
N SER A 84 23.59 3.38 17.93
CA SER A 84 22.70 2.94 16.85
C SER A 84 23.52 2.52 15.64
N GLN A 85 23.05 1.50 14.91
CA GLN A 85 23.64 1.16 13.62
C GLN A 85 23.24 2.15 12.50
N PHE A 86 22.22 2.97 12.74
CA PHE A 86 21.71 3.92 11.75
C PHE A 86 22.42 5.27 11.89
N ASN A 87 22.99 5.75 10.79
CA ASN A 87 23.59 7.08 10.73
C ASN A 87 22.49 8.17 10.77
N LEU A 88 22.68 9.23 11.55
CA LEU A 88 21.79 10.39 11.61
C LEU A 88 21.55 11.05 10.24
N ASN A 89 22.50 10.95 9.30
CA ASN A 89 22.35 11.47 7.95
C ASN A 89 21.55 10.57 7.01
N SER A 90 21.14 9.37 7.46
CA SER A 90 20.31 8.46 6.67
C SER A 90 18.85 8.95 6.61
N ILE A 91 18.19 8.63 5.49
CA ILE A 91 16.76 8.90 5.31
C ILE A 91 15.91 7.86 6.03
N ILE A 92 14.76 8.27 6.55
CA ILE A 92 13.82 7.39 7.27
C ILE A 92 13.41 6.19 6.42
N GLU A 93 13.24 6.37 5.10
CA GLU A 93 12.94 5.29 4.16
C GLU A 93 13.96 4.15 4.23
N SER A 94 15.26 4.48 4.31
CA SER A 94 16.32 3.48 4.41
C SER A 94 16.28 2.73 5.73
N ILE A 95 15.93 3.41 6.82
CA ILE A 95 15.85 2.82 8.15
C ILE A 95 14.65 1.86 8.23
N LEU A 96 13.51 2.26 7.68
CA LEU A 96 12.31 1.43 7.61
C LEU A 96 12.47 0.21 6.68
N ASN A 97 13.22 0.35 5.59
CA ASN A 97 13.54 -0.80 4.73
C ASN A 97 14.35 -1.87 5.48
N ASN A 98 15.10 -1.47 6.52
CA ASN A 98 15.79 -2.37 7.45
C ASN A 98 14.96 -2.68 8.71
N LEU A 99 13.65 -2.43 8.66
CA LEU A 99 12.69 -2.66 9.75
C LEU A 99 13.03 -1.94 11.06
N MET A 100 13.88 -0.92 11.01
CA MET A 100 14.41 -0.20 12.18
C MET A 100 15.09 -1.14 13.21
N ILE A 101 15.53 -2.33 12.79
CA ILE A 101 16.18 -3.30 13.69
C ILE A 101 17.55 -2.76 14.03
N GLU A 102 17.91 -2.62 15.31
CA GLU A 102 19.24 -2.13 15.70
C GLU A 102 20.29 -3.25 15.76
N GLU A 103 19.93 -4.39 16.35
CA GLU A 103 20.80 -5.56 16.48
C GLU A 103 19.97 -6.84 16.37
N TYR A 104 20.49 -7.86 15.66
CA TYR A 104 19.91 -9.20 15.65
C TYR A 104 20.54 -10.05 16.75
N LYS A 105 19.84 -10.23 17.87
CA LYS A 105 20.25 -11.15 18.94
C LYS A 105 19.46 -12.44 18.86
N SER A 106 20.14 -13.55 18.59
CA SER A 106 19.56 -14.90 18.57
C SER A 106 19.47 -15.52 19.96
N ASP A 107 20.26 -15.02 20.91
CA ASP A 107 20.31 -15.51 22.30
C ASP A 107 19.66 -14.47 23.22
N ILE A 108 18.33 -14.39 23.18
CA ILE A 108 17.54 -13.52 24.06
C ILE A 108 16.61 -14.35 24.93
N SER A 109 16.55 -14.01 26.21
CA SER A 109 15.49 -14.51 27.09
C SER A 109 14.22 -13.71 26.83
N TYR A 110 13.25 -14.35 26.15
CA TYR A 110 11.93 -13.78 25.93
C TYR A 110 11.22 -13.45 27.24
N GLU A 111 11.43 -14.24 28.30
CA GLU A 111 10.89 -13.97 29.63
C GLU A 111 11.39 -12.62 30.17
N ASN A 112 12.70 -12.37 30.12
CA ASN A 112 13.26 -11.09 30.53
C ASN A 112 12.77 -9.93 29.65
N TYR A 113 12.63 -10.15 28.34
CA TYR A 113 12.12 -9.14 27.41
C TYR A 113 10.67 -8.74 27.75
N PHE A 114 9.77 -9.71 27.93
CA PHE A 114 8.37 -9.42 28.27
C PHE A 114 8.23 -8.83 29.68
N ASN A 115 9.06 -9.26 30.64
CA ASN A 115 9.09 -8.69 31.99
C ASN A 115 9.52 -7.22 31.98
N GLN A 116 10.44 -6.82 31.10
CA GLN A 116 10.82 -5.41 30.92
C GLN A 116 9.72 -4.59 30.26
N CYS A 117 9.11 -5.12 29.20
CA CYS A 117 8.07 -4.42 28.45
C CYS A 117 6.74 -4.27 29.21
N LYS A 118 6.52 -5.06 30.29
CA LYS A 118 5.29 -5.05 31.12
C LYS A 118 4.01 -4.82 30.29
N PRO A 119 3.71 -5.69 29.31
CA PRO A 119 2.57 -5.49 28.43
C PRO A 119 1.27 -5.42 29.25
N SER A 120 0.44 -4.42 28.98
CA SER A 120 -0.84 -4.22 29.68
C SER A 120 -1.88 -5.29 29.36
N SER A 121 -1.75 -5.94 28.20
CA SER A 121 -2.63 -7.01 27.75
C SER A 121 -1.88 -7.91 26.77
N CYS A 122 -1.94 -9.22 26.98
CA CYS A 122 -1.43 -10.20 26.03
C CYS A 122 -2.61 -10.80 25.26
N SER A 123 -2.57 -10.72 23.93
CA SER A 123 -3.48 -11.47 23.06
C SER A 123 -2.68 -12.53 22.34
N TYR A 124 -3.07 -13.79 22.49
CA TYR A 124 -2.54 -14.86 21.66
C TYR A 124 -3.51 -15.12 20.51
N SER A 125 -3.00 -15.35 19.32
CA SER A 125 -3.79 -15.84 18.18
C SER A 125 -3.35 -17.26 17.86
N TYR A 126 -4.24 -18.23 18.01
CA TYR A 126 -4.01 -19.55 17.44
C TYR A 126 -4.28 -19.50 15.94
N ILE A 127 -3.24 -19.70 15.14
CA ILE A 127 -3.39 -19.91 13.70
C ILE A 127 -3.98 -21.31 13.53
N LYS A 128 -5.30 -21.40 13.35
CA LYS A 128 -5.94 -22.67 13.00
C LYS A 128 -5.59 -22.99 11.55
N THR A 129 -4.82 -24.05 11.36
CA THR A 129 -4.39 -24.54 10.04
C THR A 129 -5.52 -25.12 9.19
N HIS A 130 -6.72 -25.31 9.77
CA HIS A 130 -7.94 -25.70 9.06
C HIS A 130 -9.08 -24.76 9.47
N ASP A 131 -9.37 -23.79 8.61
CA ASP A 131 -10.55 -22.95 8.71
C ASP A 131 -11.68 -23.53 7.86
N ILE A 132 -12.85 -23.73 8.48
CA ILE A 132 -14.07 -24.24 7.82
C ILE A 132 -14.46 -23.33 6.64
N THR A 133 -14.17 -22.04 6.75
CA THR A 133 -14.42 -21.07 5.66
C THR A 133 -13.61 -21.39 4.41
N GLN A 134 -12.34 -21.79 4.55
CA GLN A 134 -11.49 -22.17 3.42
C GLN A 134 -12.00 -23.44 2.73
N THR A 135 -12.42 -24.44 3.51
CA THR A 135 -12.99 -25.69 2.96
C THR A 135 -14.26 -25.43 2.14
N THR A 136 -15.15 -24.58 2.64
CA THR A 136 -16.41 -24.26 1.93
C THR A 136 -16.17 -23.45 0.65
N MET A 137 -15.23 -22.49 0.67
CA MET A 137 -14.83 -21.75 -0.54
C MET A 137 -14.26 -22.68 -1.62
N PHE A 138 -13.46 -23.68 -1.22
CA PHE A 138 -12.93 -24.67 -2.14
C PHE A 138 -14.02 -25.50 -2.81
N LEU A 139 -15.00 -25.98 -2.03
CA LEU A 139 -16.12 -26.75 -2.56
C LEU A 139 -16.96 -25.93 -3.55
N VAL A 140 -17.29 -24.69 -3.21
CA VAL A 140 -18.04 -23.79 -4.11
C VAL A 140 -17.25 -23.53 -5.39
N SER A 141 -15.95 -23.28 -5.29
CA SER A 141 -15.07 -23.04 -6.44
C SER A 141 -14.96 -24.27 -7.35
N LEU A 142 -14.85 -25.46 -6.76
CA LEU A 142 -14.77 -26.73 -7.49
C LEU A 142 -16.07 -27.00 -8.25
N TYR A 143 -17.22 -26.86 -7.61
CA TYR A 143 -18.51 -26.99 -8.27
C TYR A 143 -18.71 -25.96 -9.39
N GLY A 144 -18.40 -24.69 -9.11
CA GLY A 144 -18.49 -23.62 -10.10
C GLY A 144 -17.61 -23.86 -11.32
N GLY A 145 -16.35 -24.26 -11.10
CA GLY A 145 -15.41 -24.59 -12.17
C GLY A 145 -15.87 -25.79 -13.00
N LEU A 146 -16.33 -26.86 -12.34
CA LEU A 146 -16.78 -28.08 -13.02
C LEU A 146 -17.97 -27.80 -13.97
N VAL A 147 -18.94 -27.00 -13.54
CA VAL A 147 -20.10 -26.63 -14.36
C VAL A 147 -19.66 -25.85 -15.59
N LEU A 148 -18.74 -24.90 -15.43
CA LEU A 148 -18.28 -24.05 -16.51
C LEU A 148 -17.46 -24.83 -17.54
N ILE A 149 -16.53 -25.68 -17.09
CA ILE A 149 -15.74 -26.58 -17.94
C ILE A 149 -16.66 -27.50 -18.74
N THR A 150 -17.65 -28.13 -18.08
CA THR A 150 -18.58 -29.05 -18.74
C THR A 150 -19.38 -28.37 -19.84
N ARG A 151 -19.84 -27.13 -19.62
CA ARG A 151 -20.55 -26.34 -20.65
C ARG A 151 -19.63 -25.99 -21.83
N CYS A 152 -18.40 -25.57 -21.56
CA CYS A 152 -17.43 -25.27 -22.61
C CYS A 152 -17.15 -26.51 -23.47
N LEU A 153 -16.92 -27.66 -22.83
CA LEU A 153 -16.71 -28.93 -23.53
C LEU A 153 -17.93 -29.29 -24.40
N ALA A 154 -19.14 -29.18 -23.88
CA ALA A 154 -20.36 -29.48 -24.66
C ALA A 154 -20.48 -28.64 -25.93
N VAL A 155 -20.17 -27.34 -25.87
CA VAL A 155 -20.19 -26.45 -27.05
C VAL A 155 -19.08 -26.83 -28.05
N ILE A 156 -17.88 -27.15 -27.56
CA ILE A 156 -16.77 -27.59 -28.40
C ILE A 156 -17.13 -28.89 -29.13
N PHE A 157 -17.65 -29.88 -28.41
CA PHE A 157 -18.10 -31.14 -29.00
C PHE A 157 -19.22 -30.94 -30.02
N ALA A 158 -20.20 -30.08 -29.74
CA ALA A 158 -21.26 -29.76 -30.69
C ALA A 158 -20.72 -29.10 -31.97
N LYS A 159 -19.79 -28.15 -31.86
CA LYS A 159 -19.14 -27.52 -33.01
C LYS A 159 -18.32 -28.51 -33.83
N ILE A 160 -17.55 -29.38 -33.17
CA ILE A 160 -16.77 -30.42 -33.85
C ILE A 160 -17.70 -31.39 -34.59
N TYR A 161 -18.81 -31.79 -33.97
CA TYR A 161 -19.79 -32.67 -34.58
C TYR A 161 -20.44 -32.03 -35.81
N GLN A 162 -20.86 -30.76 -35.73
CA GLN A 162 -21.42 -30.03 -36.87
C GLN A 162 -20.39 -29.86 -37.99
N TYR A 163 -19.15 -29.53 -37.66
CA TYR A 163 -18.07 -29.40 -38.63
C TYR A 163 -17.81 -30.73 -39.38
N ARG A 164 -17.76 -31.85 -38.65
CA ARG A 164 -17.61 -33.18 -39.26
C ARG A 164 -18.80 -33.57 -40.13
N ARG A 165 -20.03 -33.29 -39.68
CA ARG A 165 -21.24 -33.57 -40.47
C ARG A 165 -21.27 -32.77 -41.78
N ASN A 166 -20.96 -31.48 -41.73
CA ASN A 166 -20.91 -30.62 -42.91
C ASN A 166 -19.79 -31.01 -43.90
N GLN A 167 -18.74 -31.72 -43.46
CA GLN A 167 -17.71 -32.29 -44.34
C GLN A 167 -18.09 -33.65 -44.96
N ILE A 168 -19.08 -34.36 -44.40
CA ILE A 168 -19.55 -35.67 -44.90
C ILE A 168 -20.73 -35.51 -45.89
N ASP A 169 -21.52 -34.43 -45.78
CA ASP A 169 -22.62 -34.10 -46.69
C ASP A 169 -22.27 -33.55 -48.11
N PRO A 170 -21.02 -33.24 -48.53
CA PRO A 170 -20.73 -32.84 -49.92
C PRO A 170 -20.53 -34.00 -50.91
N GLU A 171 -20.40 -35.27 -50.48
CA GLU A 171 -20.18 -36.41 -51.39
C GLU A 171 -21.46 -37.13 -51.86
N THR A 172 -22.63 -36.85 -51.29
CA THR A 172 -23.89 -37.52 -51.69
C THR A 172 -24.62 -36.86 -52.87
N LEU A 173 -24.12 -35.73 -53.39
CA LEU A 173 -24.68 -35.06 -54.58
C LEU A 173 -24.03 -35.47 -55.92
N GLN A 174 -23.01 -36.33 -55.92
CA GLN A 174 -22.41 -36.86 -57.16
C GLN A 174 -22.85 -38.29 -57.54
N GLN A 175 -23.74 -38.93 -56.77
CA GLN A 175 -24.29 -40.25 -57.12
C GLN A 175 -25.70 -40.23 -57.76
N ASN A 176 -26.25 -39.05 -58.07
CA ASN A 176 -27.54 -38.90 -58.77
C ASN A 176 -27.42 -38.02 -60.03
N ILE A 177 -26.43 -38.28 -60.88
CA ILE A 177 -26.42 -37.88 -62.31
C ILE A 177 -26.09 -39.11 -63.14
#